data_AF-A0A9E0KT28-F1
#
_entry.id   AF-A0A9E0KT28-F1
#
_cell.length_a   1.000
_cell.length_b   1.000
_cell.length_c   1.000
_cell.angle_alpha   90.00
_cell.angle_beta   90.00
_cell.angle_gamma   90.00
#
_symmetry.space_group_name_H-M   'P 1'
#
loop_
_entity.id
_entity.type
_entity.pdbx_description
1 polymer ?
#
loop_
_entity_poly.entity_id
_entity_poly.type
_entity_poly.pdbx_seq_one_letter_code
_entity_poly.pdbx_strand_id
1 'polypeptide(L)'
;MKKLTWWFRFVGVWYLLLFLMNTWMMFLGDPETLRSNIPFPADEWVIRAFVDGWSPFFFEMLGIATFAFWASRNSGKHISAAQLIIWLEFMHGIVDDIYLIIRGYSAGGYIAFIVIHLIVIGTGLWAIRKARAEAATLPQGASA
;
A
#
# COMPACT_ATOMS: atom_id res chain seq x y z
N MET A 1 -14.36 8.55 16.15
CA MET A 1 -13.26 8.25 15.19
C MET A 1 -13.25 6.81 14.66
N LYS A 2 -14.28 5.98 14.91
CA LYS A 2 -14.21 4.52 14.70
C LYS A 2 -13.98 4.12 13.24
N LYS A 3 -14.50 4.88 12.28
CA LYS A 3 -14.34 4.59 10.84
C LYS A 3 -12.90 4.71 10.39
N LEU A 4 -12.19 5.77 10.80
CA LEU A 4 -10.78 5.95 10.47
C LEU A 4 -9.88 4.92 11.15
N THR A 5 -10.19 4.53 12.40
CA THR A 5 -9.49 3.40 13.06
C THR A 5 -9.63 2.10 12.26
N TRP A 6 -10.84 1.76 11.81
CA TRP A 6 -11.05 0.56 11.01
C TRP A 6 -10.38 0.65 9.63
N TRP A 7 -10.39 1.82 9.01
CA TRP A 7 -9.69 2.04 7.75
C TRP A 7 -8.18 1.79 7.89
N PHE A 8 -7.54 2.36 8.91
CA PHE A 8 -6.12 2.08 9.21
C PHE A 8 -5.85 0.59 9.45
N ARG A 9 -6.73 -0.13 10.14
CA ARG A 9 -6.57 -1.57 10.37
C ARG A 9 -6.69 -2.36 9.07
N PHE A 10 -7.67 -2.04 8.23
CA PHE A 10 -7.86 -2.70 6.95
C PHE A 10 -6.65 -2.50 6.04
N VAL A 11 -6.20 -1.26 5.89
CA VAL A 11 -4.97 -0.91 5.14
C VAL A 11 -3.76 -1.64 5.73
N GLY A 12 -3.62 -1.64 7.06
CA GLY A 12 -2.53 -2.34 7.74
C GLY A 12 -2.50 -3.84 7.45
N VAL A 13 -3.66 -4.50 7.48
CA VAL A 13 -3.79 -5.92 7.11
C VAL A 13 -3.46 -6.13 5.64
N TRP A 14 -3.99 -5.30 4.75
CA TRP A 14 -3.74 -5.39 3.31
C TRP A 14 -2.25 -5.32 2.98
N TYR A 15 -1.57 -4.28 3.47
CA TYR A 15 -0.12 -4.13 3.27
C TYR A 15 0.71 -5.23 3.95
N LEU A 16 0.27 -5.75 5.09
CA LEU A 16 0.92 -6.89 5.73
C LEU A 16 0.80 -8.16 4.86
N LEU A 17 -0.38 -8.40 4.27
CA LEU A 17 -0.57 -9.52 3.35
C LEU A 17 0.31 -9.37 2.11
N LEU A 18 0.36 -8.18 1.50
CA LEU A 18 1.24 -7.91 0.36
C LEU A 18 2.71 -8.15 0.72
N PHE A 19 3.17 -7.65 1.86
CA PHE A 19 4.51 -7.92 2.38
C PHE A 19 4.76 -9.43 2.49
N LEU A 20 3.87 -10.18 3.15
CA LEU A 20 4.04 -11.63 3.32
C LEU A 20 4.06 -12.39 2.00
N MET A 21 3.23 -12.01 1.03
CA MET A 21 3.24 -12.60 -0.32
C MET A 21 4.55 -12.32 -1.06
N ASN A 22 5.13 -11.13 -0.87
CA ASN A 22 6.40 -10.75 -1.48
C ASN A 22 7.62 -11.35 -0.75
N THR A 23 7.51 -11.74 0.53
CA THR A 23 8.60 -12.40 1.27
C THR A 23 9.07 -13.66 0.56
N TRP A 24 8.13 -14.40 -0.05
CA TRP A 24 8.48 -15.57 -0.83
C TRP A 24 9.41 -15.20 -1.99
N MET A 25 9.02 -14.22 -2.79
CA MET A 25 9.83 -13.74 -3.92
C MET A 25 11.21 -13.21 -3.50
N MET A 26 11.29 -12.54 -2.35
CA MET A 26 12.51 -11.87 -1.90
C MET A 26 13.53 -12.82 -1.25
N PHE A 27 13.07 -13.87 -0.55
CA PHE A 27 13.95 -14.68 0.31
C PHE A 27 13.77 -16.19 0.22
N LEU A 28 12.59 -16.67 -0.16
CA LEU A 28 12.24 -18.10 -0.06
C LEU A 28 12.03 -18.77 -1.43
N GLY A 29 11.96 -17.99 -2.50
CA GLY A 29 11.76 -18.44 -3.87
C GLY A 29 13.06 -18.89 -4.53
N ASP A 30 12.92 -19.83 -5.46
CA ASP A 30 14.01 -20.29 -6.32
C ASP A 30 14.27 -19.26 -7.43
N PRO A 31 15.52 -18.80 -7.65
CA PRO A 31 15.88 -17.90 -8.75
C PRO A 31 15.38 -18.35 -10.13
N GLU A 32 15.25 -19.66 -10.37
CA GLU A 32 14.70 -20.18 -11.63
C GLU A 32 13.20 -19.85 -11.81
N THR A 33 12.45 -19.80 -10.71
CA THR A 33 11.04 -19.38 -10.77
C THR A 33 10.92 -17.91 -11.14
N LEU A 34 11.82 -17.04 -10.65
CA LEU A 34 11.87 -15.65 -11.10
C LEU A 34 12.27 -15.56 -12.58
N ARG A 35 13.31 -16.29 -12.99
CA ARG A 35 13.80 -16.33 -14.37
C ARG A 35 12.70 -16.68 -15.37
N SER A 36 11.92 -17.71 -15.07
CA SER A 36 10.83 -18.19 -15.93
C SER A 36 9.64 -17.25 -16.05
N ASN A 37 9.48 -16.30 -15.12
CA ASN A 37 8.37 -15.33 -15.12
C ASN A 37 8.79 -13.93 -15.61
N ILE A 38 10.09 -13.67 -15.80
CA ILE A 38 10.58 -12.42 -16.36
C ILE A 38 10.45 -12.46 -17.90
N PRO A 39 9.85 -11.44 -18.55
CA PRO A 39 9.54 -11.47 -19.98
C PRO A 39 10.75 -11.17 -20.89
N PHE A 40 11.97 -11.31 -20.38
CA PHE A 40 13.22 -11.04 -21.10
C PHE A 40 14.34 -11.96 -20.59
N PRO A 41 15.42 -12.17 -21.39
CA PRO A 41 16.56 -12.97 -20.96
C PRO A 41 17.15 -12.44 -19.65
N ALA A 42 17.14 -13.29 -18.62
CA ALA A 42 17.60 -12.93 -17.29
C ALA A 42 18.69 -13.90 -16.82
N ASP A 43 19.93 -13.42 -16.82
CA ASP A 43 21.03 -14.10 -16.15
C ASP A 43 20.94 -13.89 -14.62
N GLU A 44 21.89 -14.44 -13.88
CA GLU A 44 21.95 -14.32 -12.43
C GLU A 44 22.02 -12.86 -11.95
N TRP A 45 22.76 -12.00 -12.67
CA TRP A 45 22.95 -10.60 -12.28
C TRP A 45 21.70 -9.77 -12.51
N VAL A 46 20.98 -10.04 -13.60
CA VAL A 46 19.68 -9.41 -13.88
C VAL A 46 18.66 -9.76 -12.80
N ILE A 47 18.58 -11.03 -12.40
CA ILE A 47 17.67 -11.47 -11.33
C ILE A 47 18.04 -10.80 -10.01
N ARG A 48 19.34 -10.76 -9.67
CA ARG A 48 19.81 -10.10 -8.46
C ARG A 48 19.49 -8.60 -8.45
N ALA A 49 19.75 -7.91 -9.55
CA ALA A 49 19.42 -6.49 -9.68
C ALA A 49 17.91 -6.23 -9.58
N PHE A 50 17.08 -7.13 -10.12
CA PHE A 50 15.63 -7.05 -9.98
C PHE A 50 15.19 -7.20 -8.52
N VAL A 51 15.70 -8.22 -7.80
CA VAL A 51 15.39 -8.43 -6.38
C VAL A 51 15.86 -7.25 -5.53
N ASP A 52 17.10 -6.80 -5.73
CA ASP A 52 17.66 -5.64 -5.02
C ASP A 52 16.83 -4.37 -5.31
N GLY A 53 16.41 -4.17 -6.56
CA GLY A 53 15.55 -3.06 -6.98
C GLY A 53 14.12 -3.14 -6.45
N TRP A 54 13.61 -4.35 -6.17
CA TRP A 54 12.30 -4.57 -5.56
C TRP A 54 12.31 -4.38 -4.04
N SER A 55 13.49 -4.52 -3.41
CA SER A 55 13.64 -4.46 -1.95
C SER A 55 13.08 -3.19 -1.28
N PRO A 56 13.19 -1.96 -1.85
CA PRO A 56 12.62 -0.78 -1.23
C PRO A 56 11.09 -0.87 -1.13
N PHE A 57 10.44 -1.34 -2.18
CA PHE A 57 8.98 -1.55 -2.21
C PHE A 57 8.56 -2.61 -1.18
N PHE A 58 9.33 -3.69 -1.06
CA PHE A 58 9.12 -4.72 -0.05
C PHE A 58 9.14 -4.17 1.38
N PHE A 59 10.16 -3.39 1.74
CA PHE A 59 10.25 -2.80 3.09
C PHE A 59 9.24 -1.67 3.31
N GLU A 60 8.90 -0.92 2.26
CA GLU A 60 7.84 0.08 2.31
C GLU A 60 6.49 -0.54 2.70
N MET A 61 6.13 -1.69 2.13
CA MET A 61 4.88 -2.40 2.48
C MET A 61 4.82 -2.74 3.98
N LEU A 62 5.92 -3.24 4.56
CA LEU A 62 5.99 -3.51 6.00
C LEU A 62 5.89 -2.22 6.82
N GLY A 63 6.58 -1.16 6.38
CA GLY A 63 6.55 0.15 7.01
C GLY A 63 5.13 0.72 7.07
N ILE A 64 4.41 0.69 5.95
CA ILE A 64 3.01 1.15 5.88
C ILE A 64 2.12 0.27 6.77
N ALA A 65 2.27 -1.06 6.72
CA ALA A 65 1.49 -1.97 7.54
C ALA A 65 1.62 -1.69 9.05
N THR A 66 2.87 -1.65 9.53
CA THR A 66 3.18 -1.41 10.94
C THR A 66 2.72 -0.02 11.39
N PHE A 67 2.96 1.00 10.56
CA PHE A 67 2.54 2.36 10.83
C PHE A 67 1.01 2.49 10.88
N ALA A 68 0.29 1.87 9.95
CA ALA A 68 -1.17 1.89 9.92
C ALA A 68 -1.76 1.24 11.18
N PHE A 69 -1.22 0.09 11.63
CA PHE A 69 -1.64 -0.52 12.89
C PHE A 69 -1.38 0.39 14.10
N TRP A 70 -0.23 1.05 14.15
CA TRP A 70 0.09 2.01 15.20
C TRP A 70 -0.89 3.20 15.19
N ALA A 71 -1.07 3.83 14.02
CA ALA A 71 -1.97 4.96 13.83
C ALA A 71 -3.43 4.62 14.17
N SER A 72 -3.84 3.36 13.98
CA SER A 72 -5.20 2.91 14.32
C SER A 72 -5.55 3.09 15.80
N ARG A 73 -4.55 3.07 16.71
CA ARG A 73 -4.73 3.21 18.17
C ARG A 73 -5.17 4.62 18.57
N ASN A 74 -4.79 5.65 17.82
CA ASN A 74 -5.24 7.02 18.01
C ASN A 74 -5.49 7.71 16.66
N SER A 75 -6.42 7.15 15.89
CA SER A 75 -6.64 7.54 14.49
C SER A 75 -6.98 9.03 14.31
N GLY A 76 -7.57 9.67 15.31
CA GLY A 76 -7.91 11.09 15.25
C GLY A 76 -6.71 12.03 15.19
N LYS A 77 -5.60 11.67 15.86
CA LYS A 77 -4.35 12.45 15.80
C LYS A 77 -3.55 12.22 14.52
N HIS A 78 -3.93 11.22 13.72
CA HIS A 78 -3.16 10.75 12.56
C HIS A 78 -3.90 10.92 11.23
N ILE A 79 -4.83 11.88 11.12
CA ILE A 79 -5.53 12.18 9.87
C ILE A 79 -4.55 12.49 8.73
N SER A 80 -3.48 13.25 9.00
CA SER A 80 -2.45 13.57 8.01
C SER A 80 -1.76 12.31 7.47
N ALA A 81 -1.60 11.28 8.30
CA ALA A 81 -0.99 10.05 7.86
C ALA A 81 -1.93 9.22 6.97
N ALA A 82 -3.24 9.27 7.21
CA ALA A 82 -4.20 8.71 6.26
C ALA A 82 -4.15 9.44 4.90
N GLN A 83 -3.96 10.76 4.91
CA GLN A 83 -3.77 11.54 3.68
C GLN A 83 -2.48 11.16 2.95
N LEU A 84 -1.38 10.94 3.69
CA LEU A 84 -0.13 10.46 3.11
C LEU A 84 -0.31 9.09 2.45
N ILE A 85 -0.95 8.12 3.12
CA ILE A 85 -1.24 6.81 2.53
C ILE A 85 -2.09 6.97 1.26
N ILE A 86 -3.14 7.80 1.29
CA ILE A 86 -3.95 8.09 0.09
C ILE A 86 -3.09 8.63 -1.06
N TRP A 87 -2.12 9.49 -0.75
CA TRP A 87 -1.20 10.02 -1.75
C TRP A 87 -0.26 8.93 -2.30
N LEU A 88 0.23 8.03 -1.44
CA LEU A 88 1.05 6.88 -1.85
C LEU A 88 0.26 5.91 -2.73
N GLU A 89 -1.00 5.62 -2.39
CA GLU A 89 -1.91 4.80 -3.21
C GLU A 89 -2.14 5.42 -4.60
N PHE A 90 -2.16 6.75 -4.69
CA PHE A 90 -2.29 7.44 -5.97
C PHE A 90 -0.98 7.40 -6.78
N MET A 91 0.13 7.82 -6.18
CA MET A 91 1.41 7.92 -6.89
C MET A 91 2.05 6.56 -7.16
N HIS A 92 2.15 5.72 -6.14
CA HIS A 92 2.84 4.43 -6.22
C HIS A 92 1.90 3.29 -6.60
N GLY A 93 0.59 3.43 -6.36
CA GLY A 93 -0.40 2.48 -6.87
C GLY A 93 -0.80 2.82 -8.30
N ILE A 94 -1.58 3.89 -8.46
CA ILE A 94 -2.22 4.19 -9.75
C ILE A 94 -1.22 4.68 -10.82
N VAL A 95 -0.39 5.67 -10.50
CA VAL A 95 0.51 6.28 -11.51
C VAL A 95 1.59 5.28 -11.94
N ASP A 96 2.15 4.49 -11.01
CA ASP A 96 3.14 3.45 -11.34
C ASP A 96 2.51 2.32 -12.18
N ASP A 97 1.32 1.83 -11.82
CA ASP A 97 0.61 0.81 -12.60
C ASP A 97 0.37 1.28 -14.05
N ILE A 98 -0.07 2.53 -14.23
CA ILE A 98 -0.24 3.13 -15.56
C ILE A 98 1.09 3.21 -16.30
N TYR A 99 2.16 3.61 -15.62
CA TYR A 99 3.50 3.66 -16.20
C TYR A 99 3.94 2.27 -16.70
N LEU A 100 3.78 1.22 -15.91
CA LEU A 100 4.14 -0.15 -16.30
C LEU A 100 3.31 -0.65 -17.49
N ILE A 101 2.01 -0.34 -17.54
CA ILE A 101 1.18 -0.65 -18.72
C ILE A 101 1.73 0.07 -19.97
N ILE A 102 2.07 1.36 -19.87
CA ILE A 102 2.65 2.13 -20.99
C ILE A 102 4.01 1.56 -21.43
N ARG A 103 4.78 0.98 -20.49
CA ARG A 103 6.06 0.30 -20.76
C ARG A 103 5.90 -1.07 -21.42
N GLY A 104 4.67 -1.52 -21.67
CA GLY A 104 4.36 -2.74 -22.42
C GLY A 104 4.10 -3.98 -21.55
N TYR A 105 3.91 -3.81 -20.24
CA TYR A 105 3.51 -4.91 -19.38
C TYR A 105 2.02 -5.26 -19.56
N SER A 106 1.65 -6.51 -19.27
CA SER A 106 0.26 -6.98 -19.40
C SER A 106 -0.69 -6.22 -18.47
N ALA A 107 -1.70 -5.58 -19.04
CA ALA A 107 -2.60 -4.69 -18.30
C ALA A 107 -3.50 -5.39 -17.29
N GLY A 108 -3.76 -6.70 -17.42
CA GLY A 108 -4.78 -7.39 -16.63
C GLY A 108 -4.54 -7.29 -15.12
N GLY A 109 -3.33 -7.59 -14.65
CA GLY A 109 -2.97 -7.51 -13.23
C GLY A 109 -3.01 -6.07 -12.71
N TYR A 110 -2.39 -5.14 -13.44
CA TYR A 110 -2.33 -3.72 -13.05
C TYR A 110 -3.71 -3.07 -12.99
N ILE A 111 -4.63 -3.38 -13.92
CA ILE A 111 -6.01 -2.86 -13.86
C ILE A 111 -6.71 -3.33 -12.58
N ALA A 112 -6.52 -4.58 -12.15
CA ALA A 112 -7.10 -5.08 -10.92
C ALA A 112 -6.54 -4.34 -9.69
N PHE A 113 -5.22 -4.07 -9.66
CA PHE A 113 -4.60 -3.29 -8.59
C PHE A 113 -5.03 -1.82 -8.58
N ILE A 114 -5.11 -1.15 -9.73
CA ILE A 114 -5.68 0.21 -9.85
C ILE A 114 -7.06 0.30 -9.21
N VAL A 115 -7.93 -0.69 -9.43
CA VAL A 115 -9.26 -0.73 -8.81
C VAL A 115 -9.16 -0.83 -7.28
N ILE A 116 -8.25 -1.66 -6.76
CA ILE A 116 -8.00 -1.77 -5.32
C ILE A 116 -7.50 -0.43 -4.75
N HIS A 117 -6.54 0.21 -5.41
CA HIS A 117 -6.02 1.53 -5.02
C HIS A 117 -7.15 2.59 -4.95
N LEU A 118 -8.01 2.63 -5.96
CA LEU A 118 -9.17 3.52 -5.98
C LEU A 118 -10.15 3.25 -4.82
N ILE A 119 -10.36 1.99 -4.45
CA ILE A 119 -11.18 1.63 -3.28
C ILE A 119 -10.53 2.11 -1.99
N VAL A 120 -9.22 1.91 -1.80
CA VAL A 120 -8.49 2.36 -0.60
C VAL A 120 -8.54 3.89 -0.50
N ILE A 121 -8.28 4.60 -1.60
CA ILE A 121 -8.37 6.07 -1.69
C ILE A 121 -9.77 6.55 -1.35
N GLY A 122 -10.79 6.01 -2.03
CA GLY A 122 -12.18 6.43 -1.86
C GLY A 122 -12.68 6.22 -0.43
N THR A 123 -12.43 5.04 0.14
CA THR A 123 -12.80 4.72 1.52
C THR A 123 -12.00 5.53 2.55
N GLY A 124 -10.74 5.86 2.26
CA GLY A 124 -9.88 6.69 3.10
C GLY A 124 -10.36 8.13 3.16
N LEU A 125 -10.64 8.74 2.01
CA LEU A 125 -11.22 10.09 1.93
C LEU A 125 -12.55 10.16 2.68
N TRP A 126 -13.41 9.16 2.50
CA TRP A 126 -14.67 9.07 3.24
C TRP A 126 -14.47 8.96 4.76
N ALA A 127 -13.55 8.09 5.21
CA ALA A 127 -13.27 7.90 6.63
C ALA A 127 -12.68 9.17 7.28
N ILE A 128 -11.79 9.89 6.58
CA ILE A 128 -11.26 11.19 7.02
C ILE A 128 -12.37 12.22 7.16
N ARG A 129 -13.28 12.31 6.17
CA ARG A 129 -14.41 13.26 6.23
C ARG A 129 -15.29 12.99 7.44
N LYS A 130 -15.59 11.72 7.73
CA LYS A 130 -16.37 11.33 8.92
C LYS A 130 -15.63 11.64 10.22
N ALA A 131 -14.33 11.36 10.29
CA ALA A 131 -13.49 11.67 11.45
C ALA A 131 -13.46 13.18 11.75
N ARG A 132 -13.32 14.03 10.72
CA ARG A 132 -13.36 15.50 10.89
C ARG A 132 -14.72 16.01 11.35
N ALA A 133 -15.81 15.46 10.82
CA ALA A 133 -17.16 15.83 11.24
C ALA A 133 -17.43 15.46 12.71
N GLU A 134 -17.02 14.27 13.13
CA GLU A 134 -17.13 13.83 14.53
C GLU A 134 -16.30 14.74 15.46
N ALA A 135 -15.09 15.10 15.07
CA ALA A 135 -14.24 16.00 15.85
C ALA A 135 -14.85 17.41 16.01
N ALA A 136 -15.53 17.93 14.98
CA ALA A 136 -16.18 19.24 15.04
C ALA A 136 -17.42 19.27 15.97
N THR A 137 -18.01 18.11 16.26
CA THR A 137 -19.18 18.01 17.17
C THR A 137 -18.81 17.81 18.64
N LEU A 138 -17.53 17.61 18.96
CA LEU A 138 -17.09 17.44 20.34
C LEU A 138 -17.09 18.80 21.08
N PRO A 139 -17.60 18.88 22.32
CA PRO A 139 -17.54 20.09 23.13
C PRO A 139 -16.09 20.58 23.26
N GLN A 140 -15.87 21.89 23.17
CA GLN A 140 -14.55 22.49 23.39
C GLN A 140 -14.06 22.10 24.79
N GLY A 141 -12.96 21.35 24.87
CA GLY A 141 -12.36 20.87 26.12
C GLY A 141 -12.43 19.35 26.34
N ALA A 142 -13.24 18.61 25.58
CA ALA A 142 -13.20 17.15 25.59
C ALA A 142 -12.08 16.65 24.66
N SER A 143 -10.95 16.22 25.22
CA SER A 143 -9.88 15.60 24.42
C SER A 143 -10.38 14.27 23.84
N ALA A 144 -10.24 14.11 22.51
CA ALA A 144 -10.52 12.88 21.77
C ALA A 144 -9.48 11.78 21.98
#